data_AF-A0A699VPQ3-F1
#
_entry.id   AF-A0A699VPQ3-F1
#
_cell.length_a   1.000
_cell.length_b   1.000
_cell.length_c   1.000
_cell.angle_alpha   90.00
_cell.angle_beta   90.00
_cell.angle_gamma   90.00
#
_symmetry.space_group_name_H-M   'P 1'
#
loop_
_entity.id
_entity.type
_entity.pdbx_description
1 polymer ?
#
loop_
_entity_poly.entity_id
_entity_poly.type
_entity_poly.pdbx_seq_one_letter_code
_entity_poly.pdbx_strand_id
1 'polypeptide(L)'
;WKWDKISMDFVTGLPQTQRRHDATWVVVDHLTNSAHFLPIRKDYSVKIEHQRASGLLQQLEIPVWKWDEISMYFVTGLPQTQRRHDAIWVVVDRLTKSAHFLPICNDYSVSRLAEIFQQEIV
;
A
#
# COMPACT_ATOMS: atom_id res chain seq x y z
N TRP A 1 -4.57 -4.78 14.37
CA TRP A 1 -4.74 -5.23 12.96
C TRP A 1 -3.65 -6.24 12.62
N LYS A 2 -3.86 -7.15 11.65
CA LYS A 2 -2.91 -8.23 11.31
C LYS A 2 -1.50 -7.72 10.95
N TRP A 3 -1.39 -6.45 10.57
CA TRP A 3 -0.18 -5.76 10.14
C TRP A 3 0.69 -5.19 11.28
N ASP A 4 0.18 -5.08 12.51
CA ASP A 4 0.95 -4.57 13.66
C ASP A 4 2.06 -5.54 14.13
N LYS A 5 2.14 -6.72 13.49
CA LYS A 5 3.03 -7.84 13.85
C LYS A 5 3.97 -8.24 12.71
N ILE A 6 4.08 -7.41 11.67
CA ILE A 6 5.04 -7.62 10.58
C ILE A 6 6.11 -6.54 10.69
N SER A 7 7.37 -6.97 10.87
CA SER A 7 8.53 -6.07 10.80
C SER A 7 9.17 -6.22 9.43
N MET A 8 9.58 -5.10 8.82
CA MET A 8 10.27 -5.10 7.54
C MET A 8 11.54 -4.28 7.64
N ASP A 9 12.67 -4.91 7.37
CA ASP A 9 14.00 -4.32 7.46
C ASP A 9 14.74 -4.42 6.14
N PHE A 10 15.55 -3.41 5.86
CA PHE A 10 16.39 -3.35 4.67
C PHE A 10 17.85 -3.51 5.04
N VAL A 11 18.47 -4.61 4.59
CA VAL A 11 19.85 -4.93 4.91
C VAL A 11 20.72 -4.76 3.66
N THR A 12 21.78 -3.95 3.79
CA THR A 12 22.76 -3.67 2.73
C THR A 12 24.16 -4.06 3.18
N GLY A 13 25.11 -4.13 2.24
CA GLY A 13 26.50 -4.48 2.55
C GLY A 13 26.75 -5.99 2.64
N LEU A 14 25.85 -6.81 2.08
CA LEU A 14 26.05 -8.24 1.96
C LEU A 14 27.16 -8.54 0.93
N PRO A 15 27.96 -9.60 1.13
CA PRO A 15 28.95 -10.03 0.15
C PRO A 15 28.26 -10.25 -1.20
N GLN A 16 28.83 -9.67 -2.27
CA GLN A 16 28.22 -9.76 -3.60
C GLN A 16 28.03 -11.22 -4.01
N THR A 17 26.78 -11.61 -4.25
CA THR A 17 26.45 -12.94 -4.76
C THR A 17 26.71 -13.00 -6.27
N GLN A 18 26.96 -14.20 -6.81
CA GLN A 18 27.19 -14.42 -8.25
C GLN A 18 26.06 -13.89 -9.16
N ARG A 19 24.87 -13.59 -8.61
CA ARG A 19 23.72 -13.06 -9.33
C ARG A 19 23.53 -11.54 -9.23
N ARG A 20 24.55 -10.78 -8.82
CA ARG A 20 24.53 -9.30 -8.72
C ARG A 20 23.47 -8.72 -7.76
N HIS A 21 22.99 -9.50 -6.79
CA HIS A 21 22.16 -9.00 -5.69
C HIS A 21 23.08 -8.55 -4.55
N ASP A 22 22.97 -7.29 -4.14
CA ASP A 22 23.81 -6.61 -3.13
C ASP A 22 22.99 -6.03 -1.97
N ALA A 23 21.67 -6.26 -1.95
CA ALA A 23 20.78 -5.92 -0.84
C ALA A 23 19.67 -6.97 -0.68
N THR A 24 19.11 -7.07 0.52
CA THR A 24 18.02 -8.01 0.84
C THR A 24 16.96 -7.31 1.66
N TRP A 25 15.69 -7.44 1.23
CA TRP A 25 14.55 -7.13 2.07
C TRP A 25 14.27 -8.31 3.00
N VAL A 26 14.17 -8.01 4.29
CA VAL A 26 13.81 -8.98 5.32
C VAL A 26 12.40 -8.65 5.79
N VAL A 27 11.48 -9.60 5.62
CA VAL A 27 10.12 -9.49 6.16
C VAL A 27 9.98 -10.53 7.26
N VAL A 28 9.80 -10.06 8.49
CA VAL A 28 9.59 -10.92 9.66
C VAL A 28 8.12 -10.89 10.02
N ASP A 29 7.46 -12.04 9.93
CA ASP A 29 6.10 -12.23 10.39
C ASP A 29 6.12 -12.83 11.81
N HIS A 30 5.76 -12.03 12.80
CA HIS A 30 5.71 -12.44 14.20
C HIS A 30 4.45 -13.26 14.55
N LEU A 31 3.48 -13.40 13.65
CA LEU A 31 2.32 -14.30 13.82
C LEU A 31 2.67 -15.74 13.48
N THR A 32 3.44 -15.95 12.41
CA THR A 32 3.86 -17.27 11.92
C THR A 32 5.28 -17.64 12.34
N ASN A 33 5.98 -16.72 13.02
CA ASN A 33 7.39 -16.84 13.40
C ASN A 33 8.29 -17.19 12.21
N SER A 34 8.03 -16.56 11.05
CA SER A 34 8.74 -16.81 9.80
C SER A 34 9.43 -15.56 9.28
N ALA A 35 10.58 -15.74 8.64
CA ALA A 35 11.30 -14.68 7.96
C ALA A 35 11.39 -14.99 6.46
N HIS A 36 11.05 -14.00 5.63
CA HIS A 36 11.18 -14.06 4.18
C HIS A 36 12.31 -13.12 3.74
N PHE A 37 13.22 -13.67 2.95
CA PHE A 37 14.36 -12.95 2.39
C PHE A 37 14.15 -12.75 0.90
N LEU A 38 14.12 -11.49 0.47
CA LEU A 38 13.96 -11.12 -0.93
C LEU A 38 15.25 -10.45 -1.41
N PRO A 39 16.15 -11.19 -2.08
CA PRO A 39 17.37 -10.63 -2.65
C PRO A 39 17.00 -9.66 -3.77
N ILE A 40 17.49 -8.42 -3.67
CA ILE A 40 17.28 -7.38 -4.67
C ILE A 40 18.61 -6.79 -5.11
N ARG A 41 18.62 -6.17 -6.29
CA ARG A 41 19.76 -5.34 -6.72
C ARG A 41 19.49 -3.92 -6.24
N LYS A 42 20.48 -3.27 -5.62
CA LYS A 42 20.39 -1.92 -5.07
C LYS A 42 20.06 -0.89 -6.14
N ASP A 43 20.43 -1.13 -7.41
CA ASP A 43 20.05 -0.29 -8.55
C ASP A 43 18.52 -0.27 -8.80
N TYR A 44 17.80 -1.34 -8.49
CA TYR A 44 16.33 -1.32 -8.52
C TYR A 44 15.73 -0.41 -7.45
N SER A 45 16.35 -0.31 -6.27
CA SER A 45 15.92 0.64 -5.22
C SER A 45 16.36 2.09 -5.50
N VAL A 46 17.55 2.31 -6.08
CA VAL A 46 18.02 3.65 -6.47
C VAL A 46 17.19 4.22 -7.62
N LYS A 47 16.60 3.37 -8.47
CA LYS A 47 15.67 3.79 -9.52
C LYS A 47 14.27 4.21 -9.00
N ILE A 48 13.99 4.01 -7.71
CA ILE A 48 12.81 4.56 -7.02
C ILE A 48 13.17 5.86 -6.27
N GLU A 49 14.41 6.34 -6.33
CA GLU A 49 14.73 7.72 -5.98
C GLU A 49 14.52 8.61 -7.22
N HIS A 50 13.29 9.09 -7.40
CA HIS A 50 13.01 10.16 -8.37
C HIS A 50 13.62 11.47 -7.89
N GLN A 51 14.94 11.64 -8.01
CA GLN A 51 15.63 12.93 -7.88
C GLN A 51 15.42 13.80 -9.14
N ARG A 52 14.16 13.92 -9.60
CA ARG A 52 13.76 15.19 -10.21
C ARG A 52 13.57 16.13 -9.04
N ALA A 53 14.20 17.31 -9.07
CA ALA A 53 13.80 18.38 -8.17
C ALA A 53 12.28 18.49 -8.26
N SER A 54 11.60 18.11 -7.17
CA SER A 54 10.15 18.20 -7.09
C SER A 54 9.85 19.67 -7.34
N GLY A 55 9.23 19.99 -8.48
CA GLY A 55 8.78 21.36 -8.74
C GLY A 55 7.91 21.82 -7.57
N LEU A 56 7.72 23.12 -7.41
CA LEU A 56 6.82 23.68 -6.40
C LEU A 56 5.47 22.94 -6.45
N LEU A 57 5.24 22.06 -5.48
CA LEU A 57 3.97 21.33 -5.38
C LEU A 57 2.93 22.35 -4.93
N GLN A 58 1.94 22.60 -5.78
CA GLN A 58 0.81 23.42 -5.38
C GLN A 58 0.08 22.70 -4.24
N GLN A 59 0.09 23.30 -3.06
CA GLN A 59 -0.71 22.82 -1.96
C GLN A 59 -2.18 22.96 -2.35
N LEU A 60 -2.87 21.82 -2.46
CA LEU A 60 -4.32 21.79 -2.64
C LEU A 60 -4.99 22.51 -1.47
N GLU A 61 -6.08 23.22 -1.75
CA GLU A 61 -6.86 23.89 -0.72
C GLU A 61 -7.27 22.90 0.39
N ILE A 62 -7.32 23.40 1.62
CA ILE A 62 -7.71 22.60 2.77
C ILE A 62 -9.24 22.57 2.79
N PRO A 63 -9.88 21.39 2.65
CA PRO A 63 -11.33 21.29 2.72
C PRO A 63 -11.86 21.76 4.07
N VAL A 64 -13.03 22.39 4.07
CA VAL A 64 -13.61 23.00 5.29
C VAL A 64 -14.43 21.99 6.09
N TRP A 65 -15.00 20.98 5.41
CA TRP A 65 -15.92 20.02 6.01
C TRP A 65 -15.45 18.58 5.82
N LYS A 66 -15.88 17.70 6.74
CA LYS A 66 -15.66 16.25 6.62
C LYS A 66 -16.38 15.75 5.37
N TRP A 67 -15.73 14.89 4.58
CA TRP A 67 -16.24 14.33 3.33
C TRP A 67 -16.38 15.30 2.15
N ASP A 68 -15.95 16.56 2.30
CA ASP A 68 -15.97 17.58 1.24
C ASP A 68 -14.99 17.21 0.11
N GLU A 69 -13.85 16.64 0.49
CA GLU A 69 -12.88 16.11 -0.47
C GLU A 69 -12.39 14.73 -0.05
N ILE A 70 -12.69 13.75 -0.91
CA ILE A 70 -12.38 12.35 -0.70
C ILE A 70 -11.44 11.89 -1.80
N SER A 71 -10.39 11.16 -1.42
CA SER A 71 -9.53 10.46 -2.36
C SER A 71 -9.86 8.96 -2.33
N MET A 72 -10.04 8.37 -3.50
CA MET A 72 -10.37 6.95 -3.65
C MET A 72 -9.26 6.26 -4.43
N TYR A 73 -8.73 5.16 -3.89
CA TYR A 73 -7.66 4.38 -4.52
C TYR A 73 -8.00 2.90 -4.52
N PHE A 74 -7.52 2.18 -5.53
CA PHE A 74 -7.64 0.73 -5.60
C PHE A 74 -6.25 0.10 -5.56
N VAL A 75 -6.06 -0.82 -4.62
CA VAL A 75 -4.89 -1.69 -4.58
C VAL A 75 -5.32 -3.05 -5.14
N THR A 76 -4.94 -3.31 -6.38
CA THR A 76 -5.35 -4.50 -7.15
C THR A 76 -4.20 -5.49 -7.32
N GLY A 77 -4.49 -6.69 -7.83
CA GLY A 77 -3.48 -7.72 -8.09
C GLY A 77 -3.02 -8.46 -6.83
N LEU A 78 -3.85 -8.45 -5.79
CA LEU A 78 -3.59 -9.19 -4.56
C LEU A 78 -3.99 -10.66 -4.75
N PRO A 79 -3.35 -11.60 -4.03
CA PRO A 79 -3.81 -12.97 -3.98
C PRO A 79 -5.27 -13.04 -3.49
N GLN A 80 -6.09 -13.80 -4.20
CA GLN A 80 -7.50 -13.92 -3.87
C GLN A 80 -7.71 -14.57 -2.50
N THR A 81 -8.55 -13.96 -1.68
CA THR A 81 -8.93 -14.51 -0.36
C THR A 81 -9.97 -15.63 -0.49
N GLN A 82 -10.22 -16.39 0.58
CA GLN A 82 -11.29 -17.40 0.62
C GLN A 82 -12.68 -16.81 0.32
N ARG A 83 -12.88 -15.51 0.64
CA ARG A 83 -14.11 -14.77 0.36
C ARG A 83 -14.11 -14.11 -1.03
N ARG A 84 -13.18 -14.49 -1.90
CA ARG A 84 -13.01 -14.05 -3.28
C ARG A 84 -12.57 -12.60 -3.51
N HIS A 85 -12.34 -11.80 -2.47
CA HIS A 85 -11.71 -10.48 -2.62
C HIS A 85 -10.27 -10.60 -3.13
N ASP A 86 -9.92 -9.79 -4.11
CA ASP A 86 -8.60 -9.72 -4.77
C ASP A 86 -8.06 -8.28 -4.89
N ALA A 87 -8.78 -7.31 -4.31
CA ALA A 87 -8.41 -5.92 -4.25
C ALA A 87 -8.81 -5.26 -2.92
N ILE A 88 -8.17 -4.13 -2.61
CA ILE A 88 -8.54 -3.26 -1.48
C ILE A 88 -8.95 -1.91 -2.06
N TRP A 89 -10.14 -1.46 -1.68
CA TRP A 89 -10.61 -0.11 -1.94
C TRP A 89 -10.29 0.77 -0.75
N VAL A 90 -9.51 1.83 -1.01
CA VAL A 90 -9.07 2.79 -0.01
C VAL A 90 -9.84 4.09 -0.21
N VAL A 91 -10.56 4.51 0.82
CA VAL A 91 -11.30 5.78 0.83
C VAL A 91 -10.70 6.67 1.91
N VAL A 92 -10.20 7.84 1.53
CA VAL A 92 -9.50 8.76 2.42
C VAL A 92 -10.22 10.08 2.48
N ASP A 93 -10.59 10.50 3.69
CA ASP A 93 -11.08 11.87 3.95
C ASP A 93 -9.87 12.80 4.10
N ARG A 94 -9.73 13.77 3.19
CA ARG A 94 -8.53 14.63 3.15
C ARG A 94 -8.44 15.55 4.37
N LEU A 95 -9.57 15.90 4.99
CA LEU A 95 -9.60 16.78 6.16
C LEU A 95 -9.09 16.06 7.41
N THR A 96 -9.72 14.94 7.78
CA THR A 96 -9.38 14.20 9.00
C THR A 96 -8.16 13.29 8.83
N LYS A 97 -7.70 13.07 7.58
CA LYS A 97 -6.68 12.08 7.23
C LYS A 97 -7.06 10.65 7.62
N SER A 98 -8.34 10.38 7.85
CA SER A 98 -8.85 9.04 8.11
C SER A 98 -8.92 8.23 6.81
N ALA A 99 -8.51 6.97 6.87
CA ALA A 99 -8.57 6.05 5.74
C ALA A 99 -9.41 4.81 6.08
N HIS A 100 -10.35 4.48 5.21
CA HIS A 100 -11.14 3.25 5.24
C HIS A 100 -10.57 2.26 4.23
N PHE A 101 -10.29 1.04 4.67
CA PHE A 101 -9.77 -0.05 3.84
C PHE A 101 -10.83 -1.12 3.70
N LEU A 102 -11.45 -1.20 2.53
CA LEU A 102 -12.54 -2.11 2.25
C LEU A 102 -12.07 -3.23 1.33
N PRO A 103 -12.18 -4.51 1.72
CA PRO A 103 -11.89 -5.61 0.82
C PRO A 103 -12.96 -5.67 -0.27
N ILE A 104 -12.52 -5.70 -1.53
CA ILE A 104 -13.43 -5.75 -2.69
C ILE A 104 -12.95 -6.80 -3.70
N CYS A 105 -13.80 -7.11 -4.67
CA CYS A 105 -13.38 -7.81 -5.87
C CYS A 105 -13.22 -6.81 -7.01
N ASN A 106 -12.19 -6.99 -7.83
CA ASN A 106 -11.88 -6.09 -8.94
C ASN A 106 -12.97 -6.08 -10.04
N ASP A 107 -13.87 -7.06 -10.03
CA ASP A 107 -15.02 -7.17 -10.93
C ASP A 107 -16.31 -6.52 -10.38
N TYR A 108 -16.27 -5.91 -9.19
CA TYR A 108 -17.43 -5.22 -8.63
C TYR A 108 -17.85 -4.03 -9.50
N SER A 109 -19.16 -3.94 -9.75
CA SER A 109 -19.75 -2.81 -10.46
C SER A 109 -19.70 -1.54 -9.61
N VAL A 110 -19.75 -0.38 -10.27
CA VAL A 110 -19.82 0.92 -9.58
C VAL A 110 -21.04 1.01 -8.65
N SER A 111 -22.19 0.45 -9.06
CA SER A 111 -23.38 0.38 -8.21
C SER A 111 -23.11 -0.40 -6.92
N ARG A 112 -22.40 -1.53 -7.01
CA ARG A 112 -22.01 -2.32 -5.85
C ARG A 112 -21.04 -1.58 -4.93
N LEU A 113 -20.08 -0.86 -5.50
CA LEU A 113 -19.16 -0.03 -4.72
C LEU A 113 -19.90 1.13 -4.02
N ALA A 114 -20.87 1.75 -4.68
CA ALA A 114 -21.69 2.80 -4.07
C ALA A 114 -22.53 2.28 -2.88
N GLU A 115 -23.12 1.09 -3.00
CA GLU A 115 -23.81 0.42 -1.88
C GLU A 115 -22.88 0.22 -0.69
N ILE A 116 -21.68 -0.31 -0.94
CA ILE A 116 -20.68 -0.57 0.11
C ILE A 116 -20.24 0.73 0.77
N PHE A 117 -20.00 1.78 -0.02
CA PHE A 117 -19.63 3.10 0.52
C PHE A 117 -20.69 3.64 1.47
N GLN A 118 -21.97 3.55 1.07
CA GLN A 118 -23.07 4.02 1.90
C GLN A 118 -23.26 3.17 3.17
N GLN A 119 -22.92 1.89 3.14
CA GLN A 119 -23.07 0.99 4.29
C GLN A 119 -21.91 1.05 5.30
N GLU A 120 -20.68 1.22 4.81
CA GLU A 120 -19.47 1.06 5.61
C GLU A 120 -18.80 2.40 5.98
N ILE A 121 -19.17 3.51 5.34
CA ILE A 121 -18.49 4.81 5.49
C ILE A 121 -19.43 5.93 5.92
N VAL A 122 -20.63 6.02 5.33
CA VAL A 122 -21.65 7.04 5.64
C VAL A 122 -22.42 6.65 6.90
#